data_AF-B8LCW0-F1
#
_entry.id   AF-B8LCW0-F1
#
_cell.length_a   1.000
_cell.length_b   1.000
_cell.length_c   1.000
_cell.angle_alpha   90.00
_cell.angle_beta   90.00
_cell.angle_gamma   90.00
#
_symmetry.space_group_name_H-M   'P 1'
#
loop_
_entity.id
_entity.type
_entity.pdbx_description
1 polymer ?
#
loop_
_entity_poly.entity_id
_entity_poly.type
_entity_poly.pdbx_seq_one_letter_code
_entity_poly.pdbx_strand_id
1 'polypeptide(L)'
;MQNPLLCSPPPLLLIQNETVNEGTRSPHDEVDNHYPFRLHIGKECIRVHRTDAFACRQNSSQITIMSTTVSIRRAADGERGEVSSDDFMRQLGHASQIIPLLHDNNHSPSEEDTEAMYQVLSKQFSHSDGIRGFFAVYLTSPESLEVEEVPEVLTKAVRGADAKVMVPLACMNVIMPTAMSSLHTDPELRECASKTADNGKKILRLIRHDNDVVSNCKAISSVCTGETDGGDEVLTKYWRQFFDNYKYGDEQREGIAKAVAEFC
;
A
#
# COMPACT_ATOMS: atom_id res chain seq x y z
N MET A 1 7.31 15.45 -31.03
CA MET A 1 6.35 14.74 -30.16
C MET A 1 7.08 14.42 -28.87
N GLN A 2 6.80 15.18 -27.81
CA GLN A 2 7.50 15.08 -26.52
C GLN A 2 6.76 14.10 -25.60
N ASN A 3 7.52 13.16 -25.02
CA ASN A 3 7.03 12.13 -24.09
C ASN A 3 6.76 12.75 -22.71
N PRO A 4 5.54 12.69 -22.15
CA PRO A 4 5.22 13.31 -20.86
C PRO A 4 5.46 12.42 -19.62
N LEU A 5 6.12 11.26 -19.73
CA LEU A 5 6.26 10.28 -18.63
C LEU A 5 7.58 10.38 -17.83
N LEU A 6 8.01 11.60 -17.47
CA LEU A 6 9.03 11.82 -16.45
C LEU A 6 8.36 12.46 -15.23
N CYS A 7 7.51 11.69 -14.55
CA CYS A 7 7.01 12.06 -13.23
C CYS A 7 8.16 12.01 -12.23
N SER A 8 8.31 13.10 -11.47
CA SER A 8 9.19 13.19 -10.31
C SER A 8 9.07 11.96 -9.39
N PRO A 9 10.16 11.52 -8.73
CA PRO A 9 10.09 10.41 -7.78
C PRO A 9 9.02 10.70 -6.72
N PRO A 10 8.15 9.73 -6.38
CA PRO A 10 7.03 9.98 -5.50
C PRO A 10 7.48 10.30 -4.07
N PRO A 11 6.75 11.13 -3.32
CA PRO A 11 7.05 11.37 -1.92
C PRO A 11 6.94 10.07 -1.12
N LEU A 12 7.96 9.86 -0.28
CA LEU A 12 8.12 8.77 0.68
C LEU A 12 6.90 8.64 1.60
N LEU A 13 6.50 7.41 1.88
CA LEU A 13 5.71 7.07 3.06
C LEU A 13 6.61 6.25 3.97
N LEU A 14 7.33 6.94 4.84
CA LEU A 14 8.06 6.35 5.96
C LEU A 14 7.17 6.54 7.19
N ILE A 15 6.50 5.47 7.62
CA ILE A 15 5.86 5.43 8.93
C ILE A 15 6.97 5.08 9.93
N GLN A 16 7.58 6.10 10.54
CA GLN A 16 8.52 5.90 11.64
C GLN A 16 7.76 5.97 12.96
N ASN A 17 7.80 4.90 13.76
CA ASN A 17 7.48 4.98 15.18
C ASN A 17 8.73 5.49 15.91
N GLU A 18 8.76 6.77 16.29
CA GLU A 18 9.79 7.28 17.19
C GLU A 18 9.45 6.86 18.63
N THR A 19 10.29 6.02 19.24
CA THR A 19 10.28 5.80 20.69
C THR A 19 10.78 7.05 21.39
N VAL A 20 9.90 7.73 22.12
CA VAL A 20 10.27 8.86 22.96
C VAL A 20 11.08 8.33 24.15
N ASN A 21 12.33 8.76 24.24
CA ASN A 21 13.22 8.46 25.36
C ASN A 21 12.67 9.16 26.63
N GLU A 22 12.03 8.41 27.52
CA GLU A 22 11.48 8.94 28.77
C GLU A 22 12.60 9.22 29.78
N GLY A 23 13.01 10.49 29.85
CA GLY A 23 13.74 11.00 31.01
C GLY A 23 12.80 11.08 32.21
N THR A 24 13.04 10.22 33.20
CA THR A 24 12.67 10.33 34.64
C THR A 24 11.38 11.09 34.95
N ARG A 25 10.27 10.37 35.20
CA ARG A 25 9.11 10.89 35.94
C ARG A 25 8.67 9.96 37.06
N SER A 26 8.16 10.63 38.11
CA SER A 26 7.79 10.14 39.43
C SER A 26 6.62 9.14 39.40
N PRO A 27 6.50 8.21 40.38
CA PRO A 27 5.60 7.07 40.29
C PRO A 27 4.23 7.41 40.87
N HIS A 28 3.45 8.32 40.26
CA HIS A 28 2.02 8.48 40.53
C HIS A 28 1.39 9.30 39.41
N ASP A 29 1.10 8.67 38.27
CA ASP A 29 0.09 9.11 37.31
C ASP A 29 -0.30 7.86 36.48
N GLU A 30 -1.59 7.50 36.50
CA GLU A 30 -2.17 6.58 35.52
C GLU A 30 -2.14 7.28 34.16
N VAL A 31 -1.35 6.76 33.21
CA VAL A 31 -1.23 7.34 31.86
C VAL A 31 -1.78 6.35 30.83
N ASP A 32 -2.88 6.77 30.19
CA ASP A 32 -3.31 6.28 28.88
C ASP A 32 -2.18 6.46 27.87
N ASN A 33 -1.54 5.36 27.46
CA ASN A 33 -0.49 5.35 26.45
C ASN A 33 -1.07 5.59 25.05
N HIS A 34 -1.32 6.85 24.72
CA HIS A 34 -1.63 7.32 23.37
C HIS A 34 -0.35 7.81 22.67
N TYR A 35 0.30 6.94 21.90
CA TYR A 35 1.38 7.34 21.00
C TYR A 35 0.80 7.89 19.67
N PRO A 36 1.04 9.17 19.30
CA PRO A 36 0.74 9.67 17.97
C PRO A 36 1.84 9.23 16.98
N PHE A 37 1.46 8.70 15.82
CA PHE A 37 2.41 8.44 14.73
C PHE A 37 2.56 9.69 13.85
N ARG A 38 3.77 9.89 13.33
CA ARG A 38 4.12 11.00 12.44
C ARG A 38 4.26 10.48 11.02
N LEU A 39 3.50 11.08 10.12
CA LEU A 39 3.59 10.83 8.68
C LEU A 39 4.57 11.83 8.09
N HIS A 40 5.68 11.35 7.52
CA HIS A 40 6.63 12.19 6.80
C HIS A 40 6.34 12.11 5.30
N ILE A 41 5.89 13.23 4.73
CA ILE A 41 5.70 13.40 3.28
C ILE A 41 6.69 14.48 2.84
N GLY A 42 7.83 14.07 2.28
CA GLY A 42 8.88 15.01 1.88
C GLY A 42 9.50 15.75 3.07
N LYS A 43 9.38 17.08 3.12
CA LYS A 43 9.88 17.93 4.23
C LYS A 43 8.82 18.23 5.29
N GLU A 44 7.58 17.80 5.09
CA GLU A 44 6.47 18.10 5.99
C GLU A 44 6.20 16.93 6.95
N CYS A 45 6.04 17.27 8.22
CA CYS A 45 5.71 16.33 9.29
C CYS A 45 4.24 16.56 9.68
N ILE A 46 3.37 15.62 9.32
CA ILE A 46 1.95 15.67 9.66
C ILE A 46 1.73 14.83 10.92
N ARG A 47 1.18 15.46 11.97
CA ARG A 47 0.85 14.81 13.24
C ARG A 47 -0.55 14.22 13.12
N VAL A 48 -0.66 12.90 13.07
CA VAL A 48 -1.96 12.21 13.00
C VAL A 48 -2.32 11.75 14.41
N HIS A 49 -3.40 12.31 14.96
CA HIS A 49 -3.90 11.90 16.27
C HIS A 49 -4.75 10.64 16.14
N ARG A 50 -4.40 9.61 16.93
CA ARG A 50 -5.10 8.31 16.97
C ARG A 50 -6.55 8.41 17.49
N THR A 51 -6.94 9.56 18.04
CA THR A 51 -8.21 9.77 18.75
C THR A 51 -9.41 10.03 17.85
N ASP A 52 -9.24 10.34 16.56
CA ASP A 52 -10.41 10.56 15.68
C ASP A 52 -10.98 9.26 15.09
N ALA A 53 -10.29 8.12 15.29
CA ALA A 53 -10.71 6.82 14.77
C ALA A 53 -11.35 5.88 15.82
N PHE A 54 -11.33 6.22 17.12
CA PHE A 54 -11.58 5.21 18.17
C PHE A 54 -12.57 5.58 19.29
N ALA A 55 -13.37 6.63 19.14
CA ALA A 55 -14.48 6.92 20.07
C ALA A 55 -15.80 6.26 19.59
N CYS A 56 -15.82 4.94 19.39
CA CYS A 56 -17.09 4.19 19.29
C CYS A 56 -16.93 2.67 19.47
N ARG A 57 -16.70 2.22 20.71
CA ARG A 57 -17.08 0.88 21.17
C ARG A 57 -17.74 1.11 22.53
N GLN A 58 -19.02 0.84 22.73
CA GLN A 58 -19.67 -0.47 22.70
C GLN A 58 -21.15 -0.27 22.30
N ASN A 59 -21.72 -1.18 21.48
CA ASN A 59 -23.04 -1.18 20.81
C ASN A 59 -23.12 -0.68 19.35
N SER A 60 -21.99 -0.39 18.67
CA SER A 60 -21.99 0.31 17.37
C SER A 60 -21.71 -0.55 16.12
N SER A 61 -21.56 -1.88 16.21
CA SER A 61 -21.11 -2.68 15.06
C SER A 61 -22.10 -2.64 13.88
N GLN A 62 -23.40 -2.69 14.14
CA GLN A 62 -24.40 -2.59 13.06
C GLN A 62 -24.55 -1.16 12.51
N ILE A 63 -24.45 -0.14 13.37
CA ILE A 63 -24.63 1.27 12.96
C ILE A 63 -23.43 1.75 12.13
N THR A 64 -22.21 1.37 12.50
CA THR A 64 -21.00 1.70 11.74
C THR A 64 -20.99 1.02 10.38
N ILE A 65 -21.33 -0.27 10.31
CA ILE A 65 -21.38 -1.00 9.02
C ILE A 65 -22.44 -0.38 8.11
N MET A 66 -23.66 -0.11 8.61
CA MET A 66 -24.69 0.55 7.79
C MET A 66 -24.28 1.95 7.32
N SER A 67 -23.60 2.75 8.16
CA SER A 67 -23.12 4.08 7.78
C SER A 67 -22.00 4.02 6.72
N THR A 68 -21.09 3.05 6.82
CA THR A 68 -20.01 2.84 5.85
C THR A 68 -20.56 2.30 4.53
N THR A 69 -21.48 1.33 4.56
CA THR A 69 -22.17 0.82 3.38
C THR A 69 -22.94 1.93 2.65
N VAL A 70 -23.65 2.79 3.39
CA VAL A 70 -24.33 3.97 2.83
C VAL A 70 -23.33 4.97 2.23
N SER A 71 -22.15 5.12 2.81
CA SER A 71 -21.11 6.02 2.30
C SER A 71 -20.45 5.48 1.03
N ILE A 72 -20.25 4.17 0.93
CA ILE A 72 -19.74 3.51 -0.28
C ILE A 72 -20.76 3.55 -1.40
N ARG A 73 -22.05 3.32 -1.10
CA ARG A 73 -23.13 3.48 -2.08
C ARG A 73 -23.14 4.91 -2.64
N ARG A 74 -23.02 5.92 -1.77
CA ARG A 74 -22.89 7.33 -2.20
C ARG A 74 -21.63 7.62 -3.02
N ALA A 75 -20.51 6.96 -2.76
CA ALA A 75 -19.29 7.07 -3.55
C ALA A 75 -19.39 6.35 -4.91
N ALA A 76 -20.11 5.23 -4.95
CA ALA A 76 -20.46 4.52 -6.18
C ALA A 76 -21.40 5.38 -7.07
N ASP A 77 -22.43 5.97 -6.46
CA ASP A 77 -23.48 6.77 -7.11
C ASP A 77 -23.05 8.21 -7.49
N GLY A 78 -21.83 8.63 -7.14
CA GLY A 78 -21.22 9.87 -7.66
C GLY A 78 -21.60 11.17 -6.95
N GLU A 79 -22.24 11.13 -5.76
CA GLU A 79 -22.67 12.35 -5.05
C GLU A 79 -21.57 13.02 -4.19
N ARG A 80 -20.40 12.40 -4.03
CA ARG A 80 -19.20 13.03 -3.45
C ARG A 80 -18.04 12.78 -4.38
N GLY A 81 -17.42 13.85 -4.89
CA GLY A 81 -16.11 13.90 -5.56
C GLY A 81 -15.76 12.69 -6.43
N GLU A 82 -15.64 12.87 -7.74
CA GLU A 82 -15.23 11.79 -8.65
C GLU A 82 -13.98 11.07 -8.11
N VAL A 83 -14.16 9.86 -7.55
CA VAL A 83 -13.08 9.05 -6.95
C VAL A 83 -11.92 8.88 -7.93
N SER A 84 -12.21 8.91 -9.24
CA SER A 84 -11.28 8.88 -10.37
C SER A 84 -10.36 10.11 -10.49
N SER A 85 -10.63 11.20 -9.77
CA SER A 85 -9.91 12.48 -9.86
C SER A 85 -9.44 13.02 -8.51
N ASP A 86 -9.79 12.32 -7.42
CA ASP A 86 -9.46 12.72 -6.06
C ASP A 86 -7.95 12.62 -5.80
N ASP A 87 -7.42 13.58 -5.05
CA ASP A 87 -6.01 13.62 -4.65
C ASP A 87 -5.63 12.46 -3.72
N PHE A 88 -4.32 12.21 -3.60
CA PHE A 88 -3.77 11.14 -2.79
C PHE A 88 -4.35 11.06 -1.36
N MET A 89 -4.57 12.19 -0.67
CA MET A 89 -5.06 12.17 0.71
C MET A 89 -6.52 11.71 0.80
N ARG A 90 -7.34 12.07 -0.18
CA ARG A 90 -8.70 11.55 -0.30
C ARG A 90 -8.72 10.07 -0.65
N GLN A 91 -7.77 9.61 -1.47
CA GLN A 91 -7.62 8.19 -1.81
C GLN A 91 -7.32 7.32 -0.58
N LEU A 92 -6.50 7.81 0.35
CA LEU A 92 -6.30 7.16 1.65
C LEU A 92 -7.63 7.00 2.40
N GLY A 93 -8.44 8.06 2.42
CA GLY A 93 -9.75 8.06 3.08
C GLY A 93 -10.72 7.03 2.50
N HIS A 94 -10.77 6.91 1.17
CA HIS A 94 -11.57 5.87 0.48
C HIS A 94 -11.07 4.46 0.85
N ALA A 95 -9.76 4.25 0.84
CA ALA A 95 -9.15 2.96 1.17
C ALA A 95 -9.44 2.56 2.63
N SER A 96 -9.30 3.47 3.59
CA SER A 96 -9.60 3.20 5.01
C SER A 96 -11.05 2.82 5.28
N GLN A 97 -11.99 3.22 4.42
CA GLN A 97 -13.40 2.86 4.54
C GLN A 97 -13.70 1.49 3.93
N ILE A 98 -13.05 1.15 2.80
CA ILE A 98 -13.36 -0.09 2.08
C ILE A 98 -12.66 -1.31 2.68
N ILE A 99 -11.43 -1.17 3.18
CA ILE A 99 -10.62 -2.30 3.65
C ILE A 99 -11.29 -3.12 4.75
N PRO A 100 -11.89 -2.53 5.81
CA PRO A 100 -12.59 -3.32 6.82
C PRO A 100 -13.75 -4.15 6.25
N LEU A 101 -14.42 -3.66 5.20
CA LEU A 101 -15.52 -4.37 4.56
C LEU A 101 -15.05 -5.49 3.63
N LEU A 102 -13.86 -5.34 3.04
CA LEU A 102 -13.23 -6.40 2.26
C LEU A 102 -12.90 -7.65 3.11
N HIS A 103 -12.73 -7.45 4.41
CA HIS A 103 -12.30 -8.49 5.37
C HIS A 103 -13.35 -8.75 6.48
N ASP A 104 -14.62 -8.35 6.28
CA ASP A 104 -15.66 -8.61 7.28
C ASP A 104 -16.04 -10.10 7.30
N ASN A 105 -15.34 -10.87 8.14
CA ASN A 105 -15.57 -12.30 8.31
C ASN A 105 -16.91 -12.62 9.02
N ASN A 106 -17.58 -11.62 9.60
CA ASN A 106 -18.83 -11.85 10.33
C ASN A 106 -20.06 -11.72 9.44
N HIS A 107 -19.94 -11.12 8.25
CA HIS A 107 -21.03 -10.95 7.30
C HIS A 107 -20.53 -11.18 5.89
N SER A 108 -21.09 -12.17 5.19
CA SER A 108 -20.93 -12.24 3.74
C SER A 108 -21.59 -11.00 3.12
N PRO A 109 -20.83 -10.15 2.38
CA PRO A 109 -21.40 -8.95 1.79
C PRO A 109 -22.50 -9.33 0.80
N SER A 110 -23.53 -8.48 0.71
CA SER A 110 -24.54 -8.65 -0.33
C SER A 110 -23.92 -8.48 -1.72
N GLU A 111 -24.59 -8.99 -2.76
CA GLU A 111 -24.15 -8.77 -4.15
C GLU A 111 -24.08 -7.27 -4.48
N GLU A 112 -25.04 -6.48 -3.98
CA GLU A 112 -25.07 -5.03 -4.13
C GLU A 112 -23.85 -4.36 -3.49
N ASP A 113 -23.48 -4.77 -2.27
CA ASP A 113 -22.31 -4.20 -1.58
C ASP A 113 -21.01 -4.63 -2.27
N THR A 114 -20.95 -5.86 -2.76
CA THR A 114 -19.80 -6.37 -3.53
C THR A 114 -19.59 -5.56 -4.81
N GLU A 115 -20.67 -5.26 -5.54
CA GLU A 115 -20.60 -4.44 -6.74
C GLU A 115 -20.23 -2.98 -6.42
N ALA A 116 -20.78 -2.40 -5.36
CA ALA A 116 -20.43 -1.04 -4.94
C ALA A 116 -18.94 -0.94 -4.54
N MET A 117 -18.42 -1.93 -3.81
CA MET A 117 -16.99 -2.02 -3.48
C MET A 117 -16.14 -2.15 -4.75
N TYR A 118 -16.54 -2.99 -5.69
CA TYR A 118 -15.85 -3.16 -6.97
C TYR A 118 -15.77 -1.83 -7.75
N GLN A 119 -16.86 -1.07 -7.80
CA GLN A 119 -16.89 0.20 -8.52
C GLN A 119 -15.99 1.26 -7.89
N VAL A 120 -15.97 1.36 -6.55
CA VAL A 120 -15.05 2.27 -5.84
C VAL A 120 -13.60 1.89 -6.10
N LEU A 121 -13.25 0.61 -5.97
CA LEU A 121 -11.89 0.12 -6.26
C LEU A 121 -11.50 0.35 -7.72
N SER A 122 -12.41 0.12 -8.66
CA SER A 122 -12.14 0.33 -10.09
C SER A 122 -11.90 1.81 -10.41
N LYS A 123 -12.68 2.71 -9.81
CA LYS A 123 -12.45 4.17 -9.92
C LYS A 123 -11.10 4.56 -9.29
N GLN A 124 -10.80 4.05 -8.11
CA GLN A 124 -9.53 4.30 -7.42
C GLN A 124 -8.33 3.77 -8.21
N PHE A 125 -8.45 2.60 -8.86
CA PHE A 125 -7.37 2.03 -9.67
C PHE A 125 -7.27 2.58 -11.10
N SER A 126 -8.13 3.54 -11.46
CA SER A 126 -8.08 4.18 -12.78
C SER A 126 -6.93 5.20 -12.93
N HIS A 127 -6.24 5.55 -11.84
CA HIS A 127 -5.11 6.48 -11.85
C HIS A 127 -4.07 6.14 -10.76
N SER A 128 -2.85 6.68 -10.91
CA SER A 128 -1.71 6.34 -10.06
C SER A 128 -1.90 6.71 -8.59
N ASP A 129 -2.49 7.87 -8.29
CA ASP A 129 -2.67 8.32 -6.91
C ASP A 129 -3.68 7.46 -6.14
N GLY A 130 -4.71 6.95 -6.82
CA GLY A 130 -5.66 6.03 -6.21
C GLY A 130 -5.05 4.67 -5.92
N ILE A 131 -4.26 4.12 -6.84
CA ILE A 131 -3.48 2.88 -6.59
C ILE A 131 -2.53 3.06 -5.40
N ARG A 132 -1.80 4.19 -5.36
CA ARG A 132 -0.87 4.51 -4.27
C ARG A 132 -1.59 4.67 -2.93
N GLY A 133 -2.70 5.43 -2.92
CA GLY A 133 -3.49 5.65 -1.71
C GLY A 133 -4.06 4.35 -1.16
N PHE A 134 -4.57 3.49 -2.04
CA PHE A 134 -5.02 2.17 -1.64
C PHE A 134 -3.91 1.32 -1.02
N PHE A 135 -2.77 1.18 -1.72
CA PHE A 135 -1.66 0.36 -1.20
C PHE A 135 -1.09 0.89 0.11
N ALA A 136 -1.02 2.20 0.28
CA ALA A 136 -0.53 2.81 1.52
C ALA A 136 -1.35 2.39 2.75
N VAL A 137 -2.67 2.20 2.59
CA VAL A 137 -3.54 1.75 3.68
C VAL A 137 -3.56 0.22 3.74
N TYR A 138 -3.84 -0.43 2.60
CA TYR A 138 -4.03 -1.88 2.52
C TYR A 138 -2.82 -2.65 3.03
N LEU A 139 -1.60 -2.28 2.64
CA LEU A 139 -0.42 -3.08 2.97
C LEU A 139 -0.07 -3.07 4.46
N THR A 140 -0.59 -2.09 5.20
CA THR A 140 -0.32 -1.88 6.63
C THR A 140 -1.51 -2.14 7.53
N SER A 141 -2.69 -2.43 6.97
CA SER A 141 -3.89 -2.63 7.76
C SER A 141 -3.86 -3.97 8.49
N PRO A 142 -4.23 -4.04 9.78
CA PRO A 142 -4.28 -5.30 10.52
C PRO A 142 -5.12 -6.36 9.82
N GLU A 143 -6.25 -5.96 9.24
CA GLU A 143 -7.21 -6.84 8.58
C GLU A 143 -6.61 -7.59 7.39
N SER A 144 -5.73 -6.93 6.61
CA SER A 144 -5.12 -7.53 5.43
C SER A 144 -3.88 -8.38 5.79
N LEU A 145 -3.20 -8.02 6.88
CA LEU A 145 -2.04 -8.74 7.38
C LEU A 145 -2.43 -10.07 8.04
N GLU A 146 -3.62 -10.15 8.64
CA GLU A 146 -4.14 -11.34 9.32
C GLU A 146 -4.70 -12.41 8.38
N VAL A 147 -5.07 -12.04 7.14
CA VAL A 147 -5.63 -12.99 6.16
C VAL A 147 -4.58 -13.43 5.14
N GLU A 148 -4.61 -14.69 4.73
CA GLU A 148 -3.70 -15.19 3.69
C GLU A 148 -4.24 -14.92 2.28
N GLU A 149 -5.56 -15.03 2.09
CA GLU A 149 -6.20 -14.86 0.80
C GLU A 149 -6.62 -13.41 0.55
N VAL A 150 -6.39 -12.95 -0.68
CA VAL A 150 -6.84 -11.62 -1.11
C VAL A 150 -8.32 -11.70 -1.50
N PRO A 151 -9.20 -10.81 -0.99
CA PRO A 151 -10.62 -10.79 -1.32
C PRO A 151 -10.89 -10.79 -2.83
N GLU A 152 -11.89 -11.55 -3.27
CA GLU A 152 -12.18 -11.76 -4.70
C GLU A 152 -12.51 -10.44 -5.43
N VAL A 153 -13.27 -9.56 -4.77
CA VAL A 153 -13.61 -8.24 -5.32
C VAL A 153 -12.37 -7.38 -5.57
N LEU A 154 -11.38 -7.44 -4.68
CA LEU A 154 -10.09 -6.76 -4.84
C LEU A 154 -9.28 -7.41 -5.96
N THR A 155 -9.27 -8.74 -6.03
CA THR A 155 -8.63 -9.49 -7.11
C THR A 155 -9.17 -9.07 -8.49
N LYS A 156 -10.49 -8.97 -8.61
CA LYS A 156 -11.16 -8.50 -9.83
C LYS A 156 -10.76 -7.07 -10.19
N ALA A 157 -10.72 -6.16 -9.20
CA ALA A 157 -10.34 -4.77 -9.42
C ALA A 157 -8.87 -4.62 -9.85
N VAL A 158 -7.94 -5.33 -9.19
CA VAL A 158 -6.50 -5.29 -9.53
C VAL A 158 -6.27 -5.79 -10.96
N ARG A 159 -6.94 -6.88 -11.37
CA ARG A 159 -6.85 -7.41 -12.74
C ARG A 159 -7.48 -6.51 -13.79
N GLY A 160 -8.43 -5.66 -13.41
CA GLY A 160 -9.08 -4.69 -14.30
C GLY A 160 -8.33 -3.36 -14.44
N ALA A 161 -7.31 -3.12 -13.61
CA ALA A 161 -6.51 -1.90 -13.66
C ALA A 161 -5.54 -1.89 -14.85
N ASP A 162 -5.07 -0.71 -15.26
CA ASP A 162 -4.01 -0.60 -16.27
C ASP A 162 -2.71 -1.22 -15.72
N ALA A 163 -2.30 -2.36 -16.28
CA ALA A 163 -1.10 -3.09 -15.89
C ALA A 163 0.15 -2.22 -15.96
N LYS A 164 0.24 -1.28 -16.91
CA LYS A 164 1.40 -0.39 -17.06
C LYS A 164 1.57 0.57 -15.88
N VAL A 165 0.51 0.84 -15.13
CA VAL A 165 0.53 1.68 -13.93
C VAL A 165 0.53 0.82 -12.66
N MET A 166 -0.34 -0.19 -12.59
CA MET A 166 -0.50 -1.07 -11.44
C MET A 166 0.77 -1.88 -11.14
N VAL A 167 1.39 -2.47 -12.16
CA VAL A 167 2.53 -3.38 -11.97
C VAL A 167 3.74 -2.67 -11.37
N PRO A 168 4.25 -1.54 -11.92
CA PRO A 168 5.39 -0.87 -11.32
C PRO A 168 5.13 -0.42 -9.88
N LEU A 169 3.92 0.07 -9.58
CA LEU A 169 3.53 0.48 -8.23
C LEU A 169 3.46 -0.71 -7.26
N ALA A 170 2.89 -1.84 -7.69
CA ALA A 170 2.87 -3.06 -6.89
C ALA A 170 4.28 -3.61 -6.65
N CYS A 171 5.17 -3.59 -7.66
CA CYS A 171 6.57 -3.94 -7.50
C CYS A 171 7.29 -3.04 -6.49
N MET A 172 7.11 -1.71 -6.57
CA MET A 172 7.68 -0.77 -5.59
C MET A 172 7.24 -1.09 -4.16
N ASN A 173 5.97 -1.44 -3.98
CA ASN A 173 5.39 -1.82 -2.69
C ASN A 173 5.89 -3.17 -2.13
N VAL A 174 6.71 -3.91 -2.88
CA VAL A 174 7.49 -5.03 -2.36
C VAL A 174 8.96 -4.65 -2.21
N ILE A 175 9.55 -4.04 -3.25
CA ILE A 175 10.98 -3.65 -3.28
C ILE A 175 11.36 -2.77 -2.09
N MET A 176 10.59 -1.70 -1.85
CA MET A 176 10.90 -0.72 -0.81
C MET A 176 10.88 -1.35 0.59
N PRO A 177 9.79 -2.03 1.01
CA PRO A 177 9.78 -2.68 2.32
C PRO A 177 10.79 -3.84 2.45
N THR A 178 11.06 -4.59 1.37
CA THR A 178 12.15 -5.60 1.39
C THR A 178 13.50 -4.95 1.68
N ALA A 179 13.83 -3.85 1.00
CA ALA A 179 15.07 -3.12 1.23
C ALA A 179 15.17 -2.53 2.64
N MET A 180 14.03 -2.13 3.23
CA MET A 180 13.97 -1.62 4.60
C MET A 180 14.15 -2.73 5.63
N SER A 181 13.60 -3.92 5.37
CA SER A 181 13.74 -5.08 6.26
C SER A 181 15.19 -5.54 6.43
N SER A 182 16.03 -5.39 5.40
CA SER A 182 17.46 -5.73 5.50
C SER A 182 18.30 -4.63 6.15
N LEU A 183 17.83 -3.38 6.18
CA LEU A 183 18.60 -2.25 6.71
C LEU A 183 18.35 -1.99 8.20
N HIS A 184 17.13 -2.21 8.69
CA HIS A 184 16.76 -1.83 10.05
C HIS A 184 17.44 -2.70 11.11
N THR A 185 18.12 -2.05 12.06
CA THR A 185 18.66 -2.71 13.28
C THR A 185 17.57 -2.98 14.31
N ASP A 186 16.45 -2.26 14.23
CA ASP A 186 15.29 -2.44 15.10
C ASP A 186 14.49 -3.68 14.63
N PRO A 187 14.34 -4.71 15.49
CA PRO A 187 13.60 -5.92 15.14
C PRO A 187 12.13 -5.67 14.78
N GLU A 188 11.46 -4.72 15.44
CA GLU A 188 10.03 -4.44 15.22
C GLU A 188 9.81 -3.74 13.89
N LEU A 189 10.65 -2.74 13.56
CA LEU A 189 10.58 -2.05 12.28
C LEU A 189 10.91 -3.00 11.12
N ARG A 190 11.87 -3.89 11.31
CA ARG A 190 12.20 -4.93 10.33
C ARG A 190 11.04 -5.89 10.11
N GLU A 191 10.40 -6.36 11.18
CA GLU A 191 9.23 -7.25 11.08
C GLU A 191 8.07 -6.56 10.38
N CYS A 192 7.78 -5.29 10.72
CA CYS A 192 6.75 -4.49 10.08
C CYS A 192 7.01 -4.33 8.56
N ALA A 193 8.25 -4.03 8.18
CA ALA A 193 8.64 -3.94 6.78
C ALA A 193 8.50 -5.29 6.07
N SER A 194 8.94 -6.39 6.68
CA SER A 194 8.78 -7.74 6.11
C SER A 194 7.32 -8.08 5.86
N LYS A 195 6.44 -7.85 6.85
CA LYS A 195 4.99 -8.09 6.72
C LYS A 195 4.37 -7.27 5.60
N THR A 196 4.79 -6.01 5.47
CA THR A 196 4.34 -5.12 4.38
C THR A 196 4.76 -5.69 3.02
N ALA A 197 6.01 -6.13 2.88
CA ALA A 197 6.50 -6.74 1.65
C ALA A 197 5.74 -8.02 1.31
N ASP A 198 5.53 -8.91 2.28
CA ASP A 198 4.82 -10.17 2.07
C ASP A 198 3.35 -9.93 1.68
N ASN A 199 2.70 -8.93 2.29
CA ASN A 199 1.35 -8.52 1.89
C ASN A 199 1.32 -7.95 0.46
N GLY A 200 2.36 -7.20 0.05
CA GLY A 200 2.53 -6.73 -1.32
C GLY A 200 2.70 -7.89 -2.33
N LYS A 201 3.46 -8.93 -1.95
CA LYS A 201 3.61 -10.15 -2.76
C LYS A 201 2.27 -10.84 -3.00
N LYS A 202 1.35 -10.85 -2.03
CA LYS A 202 0.00 -11.42 -2.21
C LYS A 202 -0.71 -10.79 -3.39
N ILE A 203 -0.64 -9.47 -3.55
CA ILE A 203 -1.26 -8.75 -4.67
C ILE A 203 -0.56 -9.07 -6.00
N LEU A 204 0.78 -9.07 -6.04
CA LEU A 204 1.52 -9.38 -7.27
C LEU A 204 1.24 -10.81 -7.76
N ARG A 205 1.08 -11.78 -6.85
CA ARG A 205 0.72 -13.17 -7.19
C ARG A 205 -0.61 -13.26 -7.96
N LEU A 206 -1.55 -12.33 -7.77
CA LEU A 206 -2.84 -12.31 -8.48
C LEU A 206 -2.70 -12.02 -9.97
N ILE A 207 -1.64 -11.28 -10.33
CA ILE A 207 -1.33 -10.79 -11.68
C ILE A 207 -0.02 -11.34 -12.24
N ARG A 208 0.60 -12.35 -11.58
CA ARG A 208 1.92 -12.92 -11.96
C ARG A 208 2.03 -13.42 -13.40
N HIS A 209 0.90 -13.74 -14.03
CA HIS A 209 0.86 -14.25 -15.41
C HIS A 209 0.75 -13.11 -16.45
N ASP A 210 0.67 -11.86 -16.00
CA ASP A 210 0.68 -10.70 -16.88
C ASP A 210 2.10 -10.47 -17.44
N ASN A 211 2.21 -10.20 -18.74
CA ASN A 211 3.49 -9.96 -19.39
C ASN A 211 4.19 -8.71 -18.85
N ASP A 212 3.45 -7.71 -18.39
CA ASP A 212 4.03 -6.52 -17.75
C ASP A 212 4.68 -6.89 -16.41
N VAL A 213 4.11 -7.83 -15.64
CA VAL A 213 4.73 -8.34 -14.41
C VAL A 213 6.03 -9.06 -14.73
N VAL A 214 6.01 -10.01 -15.68
CA VAL A 214 7.20 -10.75 -16.08
C VAL A 214 8.30 -9.82 -16.61
N SER A 215 7.93 -8.77 -17.36
CA SER A 215 8.88 -7.80 -17.89
C SER A 215 9.50 -6.95 -16.79
N ASN A 216 8.69 -6.47 -15.83
CA ASN A 216 9.18 -5.73 -14.67
C ASN A 216 10.09 -6.59 -13.80
N CYS A 217 9.67 -7.82 -13.50
CA CYS A 217 10.45 -8.85 -12.82
C CYS A 217 11.86 -9.00 -13.39
N LYS A 218 11.96 -9.24 -14.71
CA LYS A 218 13.25 -9.40 -15.40
C LYS A 218 14.09 -8.13 -15.32
N ALA A 219 13.50 -6.97 -15.57
CA ALA A 219 14.21 -5.69 -15.50
C ALA A 219 14.75 -5.41 -14.08
N ILE A 220 13.96 -5.68 -13.03
CA ILE A 220 14.39 -5.53 -11.63
C ILE A 220 15.53 -6.50 -11.32
N SER A 221 15.39 -7.78 -11.68
CA SER A 221 16.43 -8.79 -11.48
C SER A 221 17.74 -8.43 -12.18
N SER A 222 17.69 -7.94 -13.42
CA SER A 222 18.86 -7.44 -14.14
C SER A 222 19.54 -6.25 -13.45
N VAL A 223 18.77 -5.34 -12.84
CA VAL A 223 19.32 -4.21 -12.07
C VAL A 223 19.94 -4.66 -10.76
N CYS A 224 19.37 -5.66 -10.09
CA CYS A 224 19.93 -6.21 -8.85
C CYS A 224 21.20 -7.03 -9.06
N THR A 225 21.25 -7.85 -10.11
CA THR A 225 22.35 -8.79 -10.37
C THR A 225 23.45 -8.21 -11.27
N GLY A 226 23.14 -7.19 -12.06
CA GLY A 226 24.04 -6.66 -13.10
C GLY A 226 24.06 -7.51 -14.38
N GLU A 227 23.28 -8.59 -14.45
CA GLU A 227 23.19 -9.45 -15.64
C GLU A 227 22.17 -8.90 -16.64
N THR A 228 22.59 -8.69 -17.89
CA THR A 228 21.68 -8.30 -18.97
C THR A 228 20.99 -9.52 -19.55
N ASP A 229 19.69 -9.70 -19.26
CA ASP A 229 18.90 -10.86 -19.69
C ASP A 229 18.09 -10.59 -20.98
N GLY A 230 18.58 -9.71 -21.87
CA GLY A 230 17.89 -9.36 -23.13
C GLY A 230 16.49 -8.77 -22.95
N GLY A 231 16.19 -8.23 -21.77
CA GLY A 231 14.90 -7.63 -21.43
C GLY A 231 14.69 -6.24 -22.03
N ASP A 232 13.54 -5.64 -21.73
CA ASP A 232 13.19 -4.28 -22.16
C ASP A 232 14.20 -3.25 -21.61
N GLU A 233 14.96 -2.63 -22.50
CA GLU A 233 15.98 -1.64 -22.14
C GLU A 233 15.39 -0.39 -21.49
N VAL A 234 14.19 0.04 -21.90
CA VAL A 234 13.50 1.20 -21.34
C VAL A 234 13.10 0.91 -19.90
N LEU A 235 12.55 -0.28 -19.65
CA LEU A 235 12.15 -0.72 -18.32
C LEU A 235 13.35 -0.95 -17.41
N THR A 236 14.43 -1.53 -17.94
CA THR A 236 15.69 -1.72 -17.21
C THR A 236 16.30 -0.37 -16.83
N LYS A 237 16.28 0.61 -17.73
CA LYS A 237 16.74 1.97 -17.45
C LYS A 237 15.88 2.65 -16.37
N TYR A 238 14.56 2.49 -16.43
CA TYR A 238 13.64 2.98 -15.42
C TYR A 238 13.97 2.42 -14.02
N TRP A 239 14.09 1.10 -13.90
CA TRP A 239 14.42 0.47 -12.62
C TRP A 239 15.83 0.81 -12.14
N ARG A 240 16.81 0.94 -13.04
CA ARG A 240 18.15 1.42 -12.67
C ARG A 240 18.09 2.80 -12.04
N GLN A 241 17.40 3.74 -12.68
CA GLN A 241 17.22 5.08 -12.14
C GLN A 241 16.49 5.06 -10.79
N PHE A 242 15.47 4.21 -10.63
CA PHE A 242 14.81 4.00 -9.34
C PHE A 242 15.81 3.56 -8.26
N PHE A 243 16.57 2.49 -8.50
CA PHE A 243 17.54 1.96 -7.54
C PHE A 243 18.64 2.97 -7.20
N ASP A 244 19.10 3.76 -8.17
CA ASP A 244 20.12 4.79 -7.98
C ASP A 244 19.60 5.96 -7.15
N ASN A 245 18.33 6.36 -7.33
CA ASN A 245 17.69 7.41 -6.54
C ASN A 245 17.57 7.02 -5.06
N TYR A 246 17.23 5.75 -4.77
CA TYR A 246 17.12 5.24 -3.39
C TYR A 246 18.45 4.74 -2.82
N LYS A 247 19.51 4.69 -3.63
CA LYS A 247 20.86 4.29 -3.24
C LYS A 247 20.92 2.91 -2.57
N TYR A 248 20.18 1.93 -3.11
CA TYR A 248 20.19 0.58 -2.55
C TYR A 248 21.57 -0.08 -2.67
N GLY A 249 22.10 -0.56 -1.53
CA GLY A 249 23.36 -1.29 -1.45
C GLY A 249 23.22 -2.76 -1.86
N ASP A 250 24.35 -3.47 -1.92
CA ASP A 250 24.41 -4.84 -2.46
C ASP A 250 23.53 -5.83 -1.67
N GLU A 251 23.54 -5.77 -0.34
CA GLU A 251 22.69 -6.62 0.52
C GLU A 251 21.19 -6.37 0.27
N GLN A 252 20.79 -5.11 0.08
CA GLN A 252 19.40 -4.76 -0.26
C GLN A 252 19.03 -5.28 -1.65
N ARG A 253 19.91 -5.11 -2.64
CA ARG A 253 19.71 -5.61 -4.00
C ARG A 253 19.57 -7.13 -4.05
N GLU A 254 20.37 -7.85 -3.28
CA GLU A 254 20.26 -9.31 -3.14
C GLU A 254 18.90 -9.72 -2.52
N GLY A 255 18.50 -9.05 -1.44
CA GLY A 255 17.20 -9.28 -0.80
C GLY A 255 16.03 -9.00 -1.74
N ILE A 256 16.10 -7.91 -2.51
CA ILE A 256 15.10 -7.55 -3.52
C ILE A 256 15.05 -8.61 -4.63
N ALA A 257 16.20 -9.05 -5.16
CA ALA A 257 16.24 -10.07 -6.22
C ALA A 257 15.57 -11.38 -5.77
N LYS A 258 15.85 -11.81 -4.53
CA LYS A 258 15.20 -12.98 -3.91
C LYS A 258 13.68 -12.79 -3.79
N ALA A 259 13.25 -11.65 -3.26
CA ALA A 259 11.83 -11.36 -3.09
C ALA A 259 11.09 -11.32 -4.43
N VAL A 260 11.70 -10.74 -5.47
CA VAL A 260 11.17 -10.68 -6.84
C VAL A 260 10.99 -12.09 -7.40
N ALA A 261 12.00 -12.95 -7.27
CA ALA A 261 11.94 -14.33 -7.75
C ALA A 261 10.84 -15.21 -7.10
N GLU A 262 10.17 -14.76 -6.02
CA GLU A 262 9.07 -15.50 -5.40
C GLU A 262 7.69 -15.24 -6.05
N PHE A 263 7.55 -14.17 -6.84
CA PHE A 263 6.29 -13.81 -7.51
C PHE A 263 6.43 -13.64 -9.02
N CYS A 264 7.66 -13.71 -9.52
CA CYS A 264 7.98 -14.14 -10.86
C CYS A 264 8.10 -15.69 -10.87
#